data_AF-A0A2G5SYP0-F1
#
_entry.id   AF-A0A2G5SYP0-F1
#
_cell.length_a   1.000
_cell.length_b   1.000
_cell.length_c   1.000
_cell.angle_alpha   90.00
_cell.angle_beta   90.00
_cell.angle_gamma   90.00
#
_symmetry.space_group_name_H-M   'P 1'
#
loop_
_entity.id
_entity.type
_entity.pdbx_description
1 polymer ?
#
loop_
_entity_poly.entity_id
_entity_poly.type
_entity_poly.pdbx_seq_one_letter_code
_entity_poly.pdbx_strand_id
1 'polypeptide(L)'
;MQLLKYPSLVQNEILNNMEFSNLLMLSFVSKNMKKLIKSSSQMQRFKNVNTIRYDHRDEGTFVYIPFYNLPENMLRIAKHDNTKHDYFKLNVSGKWFDFRIIYDFGHYYPVAYYHRDETECLLNSIHGYFLDFFGNSVKYYWHARDYKQPIPKLQNLSVCLYHHPGMPGTNSYVLNMRRFENFFSVSPIFKFIEIYKSNITEPLRPESKFYQAEYIESVQYDTTLPAILHHFQGRQAYLKIVGCENRDVIEFVGKWKSGEAFDKFEHIKIETGIGGFTQNEILNTIGAKHLDRVKKPPTHVLPKVYDWHNRNPNTDPITSHTYIVRESDNRVASILIEGYTFNFGVWDKTEEEFLRMIG
;
A
#
# COMPACT_ATOMS: atom_id res chain seq x y z
N MET A 1 13.50 -30.66 -24.42
CA MET A 1 13.08 -30.70 -23.00
C MET A 1 12.46 -32.05 -22.69
N GLN A 2 12.98 -32.81 -21.72
CA GLN A 2 12.54 -34.19 -21.45
C GLN A 2 11.11 -34.26 -20.87
N LEU A 3 10.65 -33.22 -20.16
CA LEU A 3 9.31 -33.19 -19.56
C LEU A 3 8.19 -33.42 -20.58
N LEU A 4 8.32 -32.86 -21.80
CA LEU A 4 7.30 -32.98 -22.86
C LEU A 4 7.19 -34.40 -23.44
N LYS A 5 8.11 -35.30 -23.11
CA LYS A 5 8.07 -36.70 -23.57
C LYS A 5 7.20 -37.59 -22.68
N TYR A 6 6.89 -37.16 -21.46
CA TYR A 6 6.04 -37.93 -20.56
C TYR A 6 4.56 -37.85 -20.96
N PRO A 7 3.72 -38.83 -20.57
CA PRO A 7 2.27 -38.71 -20.70
C PRO A 7 1.72 -37.47 -19.95
N SER A 8 0.60 -36.93 -20.42
CA SER A 8 -0.01 -35.70 -19.86
C SER A 8 -0.26 -35.77 -18.35
N LEU A 9 -0.69 -36.93 -17.84
CA LEU A 9 -0.90 -37.14 -16.40
C LEU A 9 0.39 -36.99 -15.60
N VAL A 10 1.50 -37.55 -16.09
CA VAL A 10 2.81 -37.44 -15.43
C VAL A 10 3.32 -36.00 -15.51
N GLN A 11 3.12 -35.32 -16.65
CA GLN A 11 3.47 -33.91 -16.78
C GLN A 11 2.71 -33.05 -15.75
N ASN A 12 1.40 -33.26 -15.63
CA ASN A 12 0.57 -32.55 -14.67
C ASN A 12 0.99 -32.83 -13.24
N GLU A 13 1.29 -34.07 -12.88
CA GLU A 13 1.75 -34.43 -11.54
C GLU A 13 3.07 -33.75 -11.18
N ILE A 14 4.03 -33.74 -12.12
CA ILE A 14 5.32 -33.06 -11.91
C ILE A 14 5.11 -31.55 -11.72
N LEU A 15 4.36 -30.91 -12.62
CA LEU A 15 4.05 -29.49 -12.50
C LEU A 15 3.28 -29.19 -11.21
N ASN A 16 2.43 -30.13 -10.76
CA ASN A 16 1.61 -29.96 -9.57
C ASN A 16 2.41 -29.85 -8.27
N ASN A 17 3.57 -30.48 -8.24
CA ASN A 17 4.46 -30.52 -7.08
C ASN A 17 5.60 -29.49 -7.15
N MET A 18 5.57 -28.57 -8.11
CA MET A 18 6.56 -27.49 -8.24
C MET A 18 6.13 -26.21 -7.50
N GLU A 19 7.13 -25.50 -6.97
CA GLU A 19 6.99 -24.14 -6.44
C GLU A 19 6.74 -23.10 -7.55
N PHE A 20 6.20 -21.93 -7.17
CA PHE A 20 5.88 -20.87 -8.14
C PHE A 20 7.11 -20.34 -8.88
N SER A 21 8.25 -20.23 -8.19
CA SER A 21 9.53 -19.80 -8.76
C SER A 21 10.00 -20.74 -9.89
N ASN A 22 9.89 -22.05 -9.67
CA ASN A 22 10.26 -23.08 -10.64
C ASN A 22 9.32 -23.07 -11.85
N LEU A 23 8.01 -22.96 -11.61
CA LEU A 23 7.03 -22.84 -12.68
C LEU A 23 7.26 -21.57 -13.51
N LEU A 24 7.58 -20.45 -12.87
CA LEU A 24 7.91 -19.21 -13.55
C LEU A 24 9.15 -19.38 -14.44
N MET A 25 10.22 -20.00 -13.92
CA MET A 25 11.43 -20.24 -14.72
C MET A 25 11.18 -21.14 -15.92
N LEU A 26 10.45 -22.25 -15.73
CA LEU A 26 10.06 -23.14 -16.82
C LEU A 26 9.24 -22.41 -17.88
N SER A 27 8.38 -21.48 -17.46
CA SER A 27 7.55 -20.68 -18.35
C SER A 27 8.35 -19.73 -19.26
N PHE A 28 9.61 -19.42 -18.93
CA PHE A 28 10.53 -18.66 -19.77
C PHE A 28 11.26 -19.52 -20.81
N VAL A 29 11.38 -20.84 -20.59
CA VAL A 29 12.15 -21.74 -21.47
C VAL A 29 11.53 -21.87 -22.86
N SER A 30 10.21 -21.94 -22.97
CA SER A 30 9.54 -22.01 -24.27
C SER A 30 8.06 -21.63 -24.24
N LYS A 31 7.52 -21.19 -25.38
CA LYS A 31 6.08 -20.94 -25.56
C LYS A 31 5.23 -22.19 -25.29
N ASN A 32 5.73 -23.38 -25.65
CA ASN A 32 5.03 -24.63 -25.40
C ASN A 32 4.96 -24.96 -23.90
N MET A 33 6.05 -24.72 -23.16
CA MET A 33 6.05 -24.89 -21.71
C MET A 33 5.09 -23.93 -21.02
N LYS A 34 5.12 -22.64 -21.44
CA LYS A 34 4.18 -21.64 -20.95
C LYS A 34 2.72 -22.08 -21.16
N LYS A 35 2.38 -22.57 -22.36
CA LYS A 35 1.05 -23.11 -22.66
C LYS A 35 0.69 -24.31 -21.79
N LEU A 36 1.61 -25.25 -21.61
CA LEU A 36 1.42 -26.43 -20.77
C LEU A 36 1.13 -26.06 -19.31
N ILE A 37 1.92 -25.15 -18.73
CA ILE A 37 1.69 -24.64 -17.37
C ILE A 37 0.33 -23.96 -17.30
N LYS A 38 -0.01 -23.12 -18.29
CA LYS A 38 -1.31 -22.44 -18.35
C LYS A 38 -2.50 -23.40 -18.44
N SER A 39 -2.34 -24.56 -19.08
CA SER A 39 -3.38 -25.57 -19.20
C SER A 39 -3.43 -26.58 -18.05
N SER A 40 -2.42 -26.61 -17.18
CA SER A 40 -2.32 -27.56 -16.07
C SER A 40 -3.28 -27.20 -14.93
N SER A 41 -3.58 -28.18 -14.07
CA SER A 41 -4.34 -27.97 -12.83
C SER A 41 -3.71 -26.92 -11.91
N GLN A 42 -2.40 -26.66 -12.03
CA GLN A 42 -1.71 -25.59 -11.29
C GLN A 42 -2.24 -24.21 -11.61
N MET A 43 -2.81 -23.98 -12.80
CA MET A 43 -3.43 -22.70 -13.13
C MET A 43 -4.54 -22.35 -12.11
N GLN A 44 -5.15 -23.33 -11.43
CA GLN A 44 -6.07 -23.04 -10.33
C GLN A 44 -5.38 -22.38 -9.12
N ARG A 45 -4.12 -22.73 -8.79
CA ARG A 45 -3.33 -22.01 -7.77
C ARG A 45 -3.00 -20.59 -8.24
N PHE A 46 -2.66 -20.42 -9.51
CA PHE A 46 -2.40 -19.11 -10.11
C PHE A 46 -3.64 -18.21 -10.12
N LYS A 47 -4.85 -18.76 -10.30
CA LYS A 47 -6.10 -18.00 -10.21
C LYS A 47 -6.37 -17.40 -8.83
N ASN A 48 -5.83 -18.00 -7.78
CA ASN A 48 -5.95 -17.47 -6.43
C ASN A 48 -4.95 -16.32 -6.17
N VAL A 49 -3.98 -16.10 -7.07
CA VAL A 49 -3.06 -14.98 -6.98
C VAL A 49 -3.82 -13.72 -7.36
N ASN A 50 -4.11 -12.89 -6.36
CA ASN A 50 -4.75 -11.60 -6.55
C ASN A 50 -3.76 -10.43 -6.54
N THR A 51 -2.52 -10.68 -6.10
CA THR A 51 -1.52 -9.65 -5.83
C THR A 51 -0.12 -10.15 -6.16
N ILE A 52 0.69 -9.28 -6.78
CA ILE A 52 2.14 -9.45 -6.96
C ILE A 52 2.84 -8.20 -6.43
N ARG A 53 3.90 -8.38 -5.66
CA ARG A 53 4.64 -7.28 -5.00
C ARG A 53 6.07 -7.21 -5.53
N TYR A 54 6.51 -5.99 -5.81
CA TYR A 54 7.89 -5.61 -6.07
C TYR A 54 8.42 -4.88 -4.83
N ASP A 55 9.35 -5.48 -4.09
CA ASP A 55 9.97 -4.86 -2.92
C ASP A 55 11.42 -4.51 -3.26
N HIS A 56 11.67 -3.21 -3.44
CA HIS A 56 12.98 -2.72 -3.81
C HIS A 56 13.84 -2.50 -2.55
N ARG A 57 14.99 -3.18 -2.52
CA ARG A 57 15.96 -3.17 -1.42
C ARG A 57 17.36 -2.92 -1.99
N ASP A 58 18.34 -2.70 -1.11
CA ASP A 58 19.74 -2.49 -1.50
C ASP A 58 20.31 -3.65 -2.33
N GLU A 59 19.85 -4.88 -2.08
CA GLU A 59 20.25 -6.10 -2.79
C GLU A 59 19.59 -6.29 -4.16
N GLY A 60 18.62 -5.43 -4.51
CA GLY A 60 17.82 -5.50 -5.73
C GLY A 60 16.32 -5.51 -5.46
N THR A 61 15.55 -5.72 -6.52
CA THR A 61 14.08 -5.77 -6.45
C THR A 61 13.61 -7.21 -6.33
N PHE A 62 12.99 -7.55 -5.21
CA PHE A 62 12.36 -8.85 -5.01
C PHE A 62 10.94 -8.81 -5.55
N VAL A 63 10.57 -9.81 -6.33
CA VAL A 63 9.21 -10.03 -6.81
C VAL A 63 8.65 -11.29 -6.17
N TYR A 64 7.50 -11.16 -5.53
CA TYR A 64 6.88 -12.27 -4.81
C TYR A 64 5.36 -12.18 -4.79
N ILE A 65 4.74 -13.33 -4.51
CA ILE A 65 3.32 -13.43 -4.19
C ILE A 65 3.18 -13.37 -2.66
N PRO A 66 2.41 -12.42 -2.11
CA PRO A 66 2.15 -12.39 -0.68
C PRO A 66 1.14 -13.49 -0.32
N PHE A 67 1.58 -14.49 0.45
CA PHE A 67 0.67 -15.42 1.14
C PHE A 67 0.52 -15.04 2.61
N TYR A 68 -0.48 -15.63 3.29
CA TYR A 68 -0.62 -15.46 4.73
C TYR A 68 0.67 -15.90 5.43
N ASN A 69 1.30 -14.98 6.15
CA ASN A 69 2.48 -15.13 7.00
C ASN A 69 3.86 -15.26 6.33
N LEU A 70 4.01 -15.53 5.03
CA LEU A 70 5.33 -15.56 4.36
C LEU A 70 5.27 -15.15 2.87
N PRO A 71 6.28 -14.41 2.37
CA PRO A 71 6.43 -14.16 0.94
C PRO A 71 7.00 -15.40 0.24
N GLU A 72 6.37 -15.86 -0.85
CA GLU A 72 6.98 -16.84 -1.75
C GLU A 72 7.76 -16.07 -2.83
N ASN A 73 9.08 -15.98 -2.66
CA ASN A 73 9.95 -15.26 -3.59
C ASN A 73 9.93 -15.93 -4.97
N MET A 74 9.36 -15.23 -5.95
CA MET A 74 9.29 -15.73 -7.32
C MET A 74 10.56 -15.44 -8.11
N LEU A 75 11.12 -14.25 -7.92
CA LEU A 75 12.22 -13.71 -8.73
C LEU A 75 12.89 -12.55 -8.01
N ARG A 76 14.21 -12.46 -8.10
CA ARG A 76 14.95 -11.23 -7.76
C ARG A 76 15.49 -10.58 -9.03
N ILE A 77 15.48 -9.26 -9.08
CA ILE A 77 16.09 -8.46 -10.14
C ILE A 77 17.27 -7.73 -9.53
N ALA A 78 18.48 -8.00 -10.01
CA ALA A 78 19.70 -7.47 -9.43
C ALA A 78 20.66 -6.98 -10.51
N LYS A 79 21.56 -6.07 -10.13
CA LYS A 79 22.63 -5.62 -11.02
C LYS A 79 23.63 -6.76 -11.24
N HIS A 80 24.08 -6.93 -12.48
CA HIS A 80 25.15 -7.87 -12.80
C HIS A 80 26.44 -7.50 -12.05
N ASP A 81 27.09 -8.48 -11.42
CA ASP A 81 28.41 -8.33 -10.82
C ASP A 81 29.51 -8.76 -11.79
N ASN A 82 30.70 -8.15 -11.72
CA ASN A 82 31.78 -8.47 -12.67
C ASN A 82 32.52 -9.78 -12.33
N THR A 83 32.02 -10.54 -11.37
CA THR A 83 32.59 -11.82 -10.93
C THR A 83 32.20 -12.93 -11.90
N LYS A 84 33.13 -13.85 -12.15
CA LYS A 84 32.87 -15.02 -13.00
C LYS A 84 31.91 -15.94 -12.27
N HIS A 85 30.65 -15.89 -12.68
CA HIS A 85 29.61 -16.79 -12.21
C HIS A 85 29.01 -17.57 -13.39
N ASP A 86 28.38 -18.71 -13.09
CA ASP A 86 27.70 -19.54 -14.07
C ASP A 86 26.32 -18.96 -14.40
N TYR A 87 26.31 -17.95 -15.27
CA TYR A 87 25.09 -17.35 -15.81
C TYR A 87 24.50 -18.21 -16.93
N PHE A 88 23.17 -18.29 -17.00
CA PHE A 88 22.46 -18.84 -18.15
C PHE A 88 21.46 -17.80 -18.68
N LYS A 89 21.15 -17.87 -19.98
CA LYS A 89 20.28 -16.88 -20.64
C LYS A 89 18.86 -17.39 -20.79
N LEU A 90 17.88 -16.55 -20.46
CA LEU A 90 16.47 -16.80 -20.72
C LEU A 90 15.85 -15.68 -21.55
N ASN A 91 14.90 -16.05 -22.41
CA ASN A 91 14.13 -15.08 -23.18
C ASN A 91 12.88 -14.65 -22.40
N VAL A 92 12.82 -13.38 -22.02
CA VAL A 92 11.67 -12.77 -21.35
C VAL A 92 11.09 -11.71 -22.28
N SER A 93 9.86 -11.94 -22.75
CA SER A 93 9.14 -11.02 -23.63
C SER A 93 9.92 -10.60 -24.89
N GLY A 94 10.66 -11.55 -25.49
CA GLY A 94 11.43 -11.34 -26.72
C GLY A 94 12.88 -10.92 -26.49
N LYS A 95 13.30 -10.64 -25.25
CA LYS A 95 14.66 -10.17 -24.92
C LYS A 95 15.41 -11.20 -24.08
N TRP A 96 16.72 -11.30 -24.30
CA TRP A 96 17.58 -12.25 -23.58
C TRP A 96 18.25 -11.56 -22.39
N PHE A 97 18.11 -12.16 -21.22
CA PHE A 97 18.74 -11.69 -19.98
C PHE A 97 19.50 -12.81 -19.29
N ASP A 98 20.50 -12.43 -18.51
CA ASP A 98 21.28 -13.36 -17.70
C ASP A 98 20.51 -13.71 -16.42
N PHE A 99 20.50 -15.00 -16.08
CA PHE A 99 19.85 -15.54 -14.91
C PHE A 99 20.81 -16.42 -14.11
N ARG A 100 20.56 -16.50 -12.80
CA ARG A 100 21.12 -17.53 -11.92
C ARG A 100 20.04 -18.05 -10.98
N ILE A 101 20.27 -19.24 -10.45
CA ILE A 101 19.52 -19.76 -9.30
C ILE A 101 20.43 -19.63 -8.10
N ILE A 102 19.94 -19.00 -7.03
CA ILE A 102 20.68 -18.85 -5.78
C ILE A 102 19.91 -19.51 -4.65
N TYR A 103 20.66 -19.95 -3.63
CA TYR A 103 20.11 -20.43 -2.38
C TYR A 103 20.31 -19.37 -1.30
N ASP A 104 19.23 -18.83 -0.79
CA ASP A 104 19.26 -17.77 0.23
C ASP A 104 17.94 -17.79 1.02
N PHE A 105 17.96 -17.31 2.26
CA PHE A 105 16.83 -17.40 3.20
C PHE A 105 16.18 -18.80 3.28
N GLY A 106 16.98 -19.86 3.15
CA GLY A 106 16.53 -21.25 3.25
C GLY A 106 15.79 -21.81 2.03
N HIS A 107 15.80 -21.13 0.88
CA HIS A 107 15.13 -21.62 -0.35
C HIS A 107 15.89 -21.22 -1.62
N TYR A 108 15.60 -21.92 -2.72
CA TYR A 108 16.13 -21.59 -4.04
C TYR A 108 15.21 -20.63 -4.77
N TYR A 109 15.76 -19.57 -5.36
CA TYR A 109 14.99 -18.67 -6.22
C TYR A 109 15.83 -18.13 -7.38
N PRO A 110 15.18 -17.78 -8.51
CA PRO A 110 15.88 -17.22 -9.65
C PRO A 110 16.21 -15.75 -9.43
N VAL A 111 17.33 -15.32 -10.00
CA VAL A 111 17.77 -13.93 -10.06
C VAL A 111 17.98 -13.56 -11.52
N ALA A 112 17.25 -12.56 -12.00
CA ALA A 112 17.48 -11.92 -13.29
C ALA A 112 18.48 -10.77 -13.11
N TYR A 113 19.49 -10.74 -13.98
CA TYR A 113 20.54 -9.74 -13.94
C TYR A 113 20.40 -8.76 -15.10
N TYR A 114 20.59 -7.47 -14.79
CA TYR A 114 20.71 -6.41 -15.79
C TYR A 114 22.15 -5.88 -15.82
N HIS A 115 22.63 -5.56 -17.03
CA HIS A 115 23.84 -4.76 -17.20
C HIS A 115 23.51 -3.28 -17.09
N ARG A 116 24.53 -2.42 -16.97
CA ARG A 116 24.34 -0.97 -16.80
C ARG A 116 23.38 -0.45 -17.88
N ASP A 117 22.42 0.39 -17.46
CA ASP A 117 21.38 1.01 -18.29
C ASP A 117 20.27 0.07 -18.83
N GLU A 118 20.32 -1.24 -18.50
CA GLU A 118 19.27 -2.20 -18.91
C GLU A 118 18.18 -2.43 -17.86
N THR A 119 18.26 -1.80 -16.68
CA THR A 119 17.33 -2.03 -15.57
C THR A 119 15.87 -1.83 -15.98
N GLU A 120 15.58 -0.72 -16.67
CA GLU A 120 14.23 -0.39 -17.14
C GLU A 120 13.76 -1.40 -18.20
N CYS A 121 14.66 -1.82 -19.09
CA CYS A 121 14.38 -2.82 -20.11
C CYS A 121 14.01 -4.18 -19.50
N LEU A 122 14.77 -4.64 -18.51
CA LEU A 122 14.50 -5.87 -17.78
C LEU A 122 13.20 -5.80 -16.97
N LEU A 123 13.01 -4.72 -16.20
CA LEU A 123 11.79 -4.50 -15.43
C LEU A 123 10.54 -4.52 -16.31
N ASN A 124 10.56 -3.79 -17.43
CA ASN A 124 9.45 -3.79 -18.38
C ASN A 124 9.20 -5.18 -18.99
N SER A 125 10.26 -5.93 -19.31
CA SER A 125 10.12 -7.26 -19.91
C SER A 125 9.51 -8.27 -18.94
N ILE A 126 9.98 -8.27 -17.69
CA ILE A 126 9.43 -9.11 -16.61
C ILE A 126 8.00 -8.71 -16.28
N HIS A 127 7.74 -7.41 -16.10
CA HIS A 127 6.42 -6.92 -15.75
C HIS A 127 5.40 -7.20 -16.86
N GLY A 128 5.75 -6.91 -18.12
CA GLY A 128 4.92 -7.28 -19.28
C GLY A 128 4.68 -8.78 -19.39
N TYR A 129 5.66 -9.60 -19.00
CA TYR A 129 5.45 -11.04 -18.91
C TYR A 129 4.40 -11.40 -17.85
N PHE A 130 4.45 -10.80 -16.66
CA PHE A 130 3.46 -11.06 -15.62
C PHE A 130 2.06 -10.62 -16.01
N LEU A 131 1.92 -9.47 -16.67
CA LEU A 131 0.62 -9.03 -17.20
C LEU A 131 0.02 -10.06 -18.17
N ASP A 132 0.83 -10.66 -19.07
CA ASP A 132 0.36 -11.75 -19.93
C ASP A 132 0.12 -13.07 -19.17
N PHE A 133 0.97 -13.37 -18.19
CA PHE A 133 0.97 -14.67 -17.52
C PHE A 133 -0.16 -14.78 -16.49
N PHE A 134 -0.29 -13.80 -15.61
CA PHE A 134 -1.27 -13.73 -14.53
C PHE A 134 -2.54 -12.96 -14.92
N GLY A 135 -2.45 -12.05 -15.89
CA GLY A 135 -3.55 -11.20 -16.32
C GLY A 135 -3.58 -9.84 -15.63
N ASN A 136 -4.49 -8.99 -16.13
CA ASN A 136 -4.66 -7.60 -15.68
C ASN A 136 -5.56 -7.47 -14.44
N SER A 137 -6.23 -8.54 -14.00
CA SER A 137 -7.03 -8.54 -12.76
C SER A 137 -6.17 -8.62 -11.50
N VAL A 138 -4.92 -9.07 -11.63
CA VAL A 138 -3.95 -9.12 -10.53
C VAL A 138 -3.50 -7.70 -10.20
N LYS A 139 -3.46 -7.37 -8.91
CA LYS A 139 -2.95 -6.09 -8.42
C LYS A 139 -1.43 -6.15 -8.33
N TYR A 140 -0.75 -5.20 -8.97
CA TYR A 140 0.69 -5.08 -8.90
C TYR A 140 1.06 -3.92 -8.00
N TYR A 141 1.89 -4.18 -6.98
CA TYR A 141 2.37 -3.14 -6.08
C TYR A 141 3.87 -2.97 -6.15
N TRP A 142 4.31 -1.72 -6.25
CA TRP A 142 5.70 -1.33 -6.03
C TRP A 142 5.87 -0.78 -4.63
N HIS A 143 6.75 -1.41 -3.86
CA HIS A 143 7.05 -1.04 -2.49
C HIS A 143 8.43 -0.38 -2.44
N ALA A 144 8.40 0.92 -2.22
CA ALA A 144 9.60 1.71 -1.97
C ALA A 144 9.89 1.74 -0.46
N ARG A 145 11.11 1.36 -0.07
CA ARG A 145 11.59 1.43 1.32
C ARG A 145 12.23 2.77 1.65
N ASP A 146 12.55 3.56 0.63
CA ASP A 146 13.05 4.92 0.76
C ASP A 146 12.62 5.77 -0.43
N TYR A 147 13.02 7.03 -0.42
CA TYR A 147 12.75 8.03 -1.45
C TYR A 147 14.02 8.40 -2.24
N LYS A 148 15.05 7.54 -2.23
CA LYS A 148 16.34 7.82 -2.88
C LYS A 148 16.34 7.45 -4.35
N GLN A 149 15.53 6.47 -4.74
CA GLN A 149 15.46 5.97 -6.10
C GLN A 149 14.11 6.31 -6.75
N PRO A 150 14.08 6.61 -8.06
CA PRO A 150 12.84 6.85 -8.76
C PRO A 150 12.00 5.57 -8.85
N ILE A 151 10.69 5.74 -8.82
CA ILE A 151 9.75 4.63 -9.01
C ILE A 151 9.66 4.32 -10.51
N PRO A 152 9.78 3.04 -10.94
CA PRO A 152 9.66 2.70 -12.34
C PRO A 152 8.22 2.93 -12.84
N LYS A 153 8.12 3.39 -14.09
CA LYS A 153 6.84 3.62 -14.76
C LYS A 153 6.37 2.33 -15.42
N LEU A 154 5.64 1.50 -14.68
CA LEU A 154 5.04 0.25 -15.20
C LEU A 154 3.51 0.35 -15.26
N GLN A 155 2.91 -0.34 -16.23
CA GLN A 155 1.45 -0.37 -16.41
C GLN A 155 0.76 -1.07 -15.21
N ASN A 156 -0.42 -0.62 -14.81
CA ASN A 156 -1.20 -1.25 -13.71
C ASN A 156 -0.44 -1.40 -12.38
N LEU A 157 0.59 -0.58 -12.16
CA LEU A 157 1.41 -0.59 -10.95
C LEU A 157 0.88 0.45 -9.96
N SER A 158 0.41 -0.02 -8.81
CA SER A 158 0.13 0.82 -7.64
C SER A 158 1.40 0.98 -6.82
N VAL A 159 1.63 2.17 -6.26
CA VAL A 159 2.88 2.46 -5.53
C VAL A 159 2.61 2.67 -4.06
N CYS A 160 3.44 2.06 -3.22
CA CYS A 160 3.41 2.21 -1.77
C CYS A 160 4.79 2.64 -1.27
N LEU A 161 4.82 3.57 -0.31
CA LEU A 161 6.03 4.01 0.37
C LEU A 161 6.03 3.54 1.82
N TYR A 162 7.14 2.94 2.24
CA TYR A 162 7.39 2.52 3.62
C TYR A 162 8.68 3.16 4.10
N HIS A 163 8.57 4.32 4.71
CA HIS A 163 9.73 5.05 5.20
C HIS A 163 9.83 4.96 6.73
N HIS A 164 10.58 3.95 7.20
CA HIS A 164 10.99 3.84 8.59
C HIS A 164 12.50 4.15 8.69
N PRO A 165 12.92 5.28 9.28
CA PRO A 165 14.31 5.42 9.67
C PRO A 165 14.62 4.41 10.80
N GLY A 166 15.89 4.00 10.90
CA GLY A 166 16.37 3.17 12.01
C GLY A 166 16.15 3.80 13.39
N MET A 167 16.42 3.03 14.45
CA MET A 167 16.14 3.40 15.85
C MET A 167 16.57 4.84 16.23
N PRO A 168 15.88 5.49 17.17
CA PRO A 168 16.28 6.79 17.71
C PRO A 168 17.74 6.78 18.18
N GLY A 169 18.53 7.78 17.75
CA GLY A 169 19.94 7.95 18.17
C GLY A 169 20.99 7.88 17.05
N THR A 170 20.63 7.52 15.83
CA THR A 170 21.53 7.60 14.66
C THR A 170 21.28 8.87 13.83
N ASN A 171 22.34 9.42 13.22
CA ASN A 171 22.33 10.60 12.32
C ASN A 171 21.36 10.52 11.11
N SER A 172 20.58 9.44 10.96
CA SER A 172 19.61 9.18 9.88
C SER A 172 18.20 9.77 10.14
N TYR A 173 18.05 10.62 11.15
CA TYR A 173 16.74 11.04 11.67
C TYR A 173 16.06 12.15 10.85
N VAL A 174 16.84 13.09 10.32
CA VAL A 174 16.29 14.26 9.60
C VAL A 174 15.92 13.88 8.17
N LEU A 175 14.66 14.09 7.81
CA LEU A 175 14.19 13.95 6.43
C LEU A 175 14.66 15.16 5.61
N ASN A 176 15.40 14.93 4.53
CA ASN A 176 15.70 16.00 3.58
C ASN A 176 14.44 16.34 2.80
N MET A 177 13.70 17.33 3.28
CA MET A 177 12.39 17.76 2.78
C MET A 177 12.43 18.12 1.29
N ARG A 178 13.48 18.79 0.82
CA ARG A 178 13.66 19.08 -0.62
C ARG A 178 13.77 17.81 -1.47
N ARG A 179 14.56 16.83 -1.05
CA ARG A 179 14.68 15.54 -1.76
C ARG A 179 13.37 14.75 -1.70
N PHE A 180 12.66 14.82 -0.58
CA PHE A 180 11.40 14.13 -0.40
C PHE A 180 10.30 14.71 -1.28
N GLU A 181 10.15 16.04 -1.30
CA GLU A 181 9.23 16.74 -2.20
C GLU A 181 9.56 16.46 -3.67
N ASN A 182 10.85 16.49 -4.03
CA ASN A 182 11.30 16.13 -5.39
C ASN A 182 10.96 14.67 -5.74
N PHE A 183 11.02 13.74 -4.79
CA PHE A 183 10.63 12.36 -5.02
C PHE A 183 9.14 12.24 -5.34
N PHE A 184 8.26 12.92 -4.60
CA PHE A 184 6.83 12.93 -4.92
C PHE A 184 6.52 13.64 -6.23
N SER A 185 7.23 14.73 -6.56
CA SER A 185 6.97 15.48 -7.79
C SER A 185 7.15 14.61 -9.05
N VAL A 186 8.15 13.72 -9.07
CA VAL A 186 8.44 12.81 -10.19
C VAL A 186 7.72 11.46 -10.12
N SER A 187 7.19 11.09 -8.95
CA SER A 187 6.52 9.81 -8.74
C SER A 187 5.05 9.84 -9.18
N PRO A 188 4.44 8.67 -9.46
CA PRO A 188 2.99 8.57 -9.60
C PRO A 188 2.28 8.84 -8.26
N ILE A 189 0.95 8.97 -8.29
CA ILE A 189 0.15 9.08 -7.07
C ILE A 189 0.22 7.75 -6.31
N PHE A 190 0.44 7.83 -5.00
CA PHE A 190 0.63 6.66 -4.16
C PHE A 190 -0.72 6.06 -3.75
N LYS A 191 -0.77 4.73 -3.71
CA LYS A 191 -1.89 4.01 -3.10
C LYS A 191 -1.82 4.11 -1.58
N PHE A 192 -0.61 4.04 -1.04
CA PHE A 192 -0.36 4.04 0.39
C PHE A 192 0.98 4.69 0.73
N ILE A 193 1.01 5.46 1.82
CA ILE A 193 2.24 6.00 2.37
C ILE A 193 2.28 5.73 3.87
N GLU A 194 3.35 5.11 4.33
CA GLU A 194 3.67 4.85 5.72
C GLU A 194 4.95 5.59 6.10
N ILE A 195 4.86 6.48 7.10
CA ILE A 195 6.00 7.27 7.57
C ILE A 195 6.05 7.27 9.09
N TYR A 196 7.16 6.79 9.63
CA TYR A 196 7.46 6.87 11.06
C TYR A 196 8.58 7.88 11.24
N LYS A 197 8.25 9.16 11.45
CA LYS A 197 9.27 10.19 11.61
C LYS A 197 8.88 11.25 12.61
N SER A 198 9.82 11.54 13.49
CA SER A 198 9.74 12.61 14.48
C SER A 198 10.10 13.99 13.94
N ASN A 199 11.00 14.13 12.96
CA ASN A 199 11.59 15.45 12.63
C ASN A 199 11.30 15.88 11.18
N ILE A 200 10.04 16.21 10.88
CA ILE A 200 9.66 16.98 9.67
C ILE A 200 9.95 18.45 9.98
N THR A 201 11.01 19.01 9.41
CA THR A 201 11.48 20.37 9.76
C THR A 201 10.67 21.49 9.10
N GLU A 202 9.97 21.18 8.01
CA GLU A 202 9.12 22.10 7.25
C GLU A 202 7.96 21.31 6.62
N PRO A 203 6.77 21.92 6.44
CA PRO A 203 5.67 21.25 5.75
C PRO A 203 5.98 21.07 4.25
N LEU A 204 5.44 20.00 3.66
CA LEU A 204 5.43 19.86 2.19
C LEU A 204 4.47 20.89 1.58
N ARG A 205 4.67 21.19 0.29
CA ARG A 205 3.78 22.10 -0.44
C ARG A 205 2.35 21.56 -0.44
N PRO A 206 1.32 22.40 -0.29
CA PRO A 206 -0.08 21.95 -0.27
C PRO A 206 -0.47 21.09 -1.49
N GLU A 207 0.14 21.35 -2.65
CA GLU A 207 -0.12 20.63 -3.91
C GLU A 207 0.69 19.33 -4.05
N SER A 208 1.52 18.98 -3.05
CA SER A 208 2.38 17.80 -3.09
C SER A 208 1.57 16.52 -3.29
N LYS A 209 2.06 15.62 -4.16
CA LYS A 209 1.43 14.31 -4.39
C LYS A 209 1.43 13.43 -3.14
N PHE A 210 2.22 13.79 -2.12
CA PHE A 210 2.14 13.18 -0.80
C PHE A 210 0.71 13.21 -0.24
N TYR A 211 0.06 14.37 -0.28
CA TYR A 211 -1.30 14.56 0.24
C TYR A 211 -2.38 13.92 -0.64
N GLN A 212 -2.03 13.50 -1.86
CA GLN A 212 -2.95 12.88 -2.82
C GLN A 212 -2.99 11.35 -2.69
N ALA A 213 -2.20 10.76 -1.80
CA ALA A 213 -2.21 9.32 -1.58
C ALA A 213 -3.58 8.84 -1.09
N GLU A 214 -4.02 7.64 -1.49
CA GLU A 214 -5.35 7.16 -1.07
C GLU A 214 -5.42 6.83 0.43
N TYR A 215 -4.33 6.32 1.02
CA TYR A 215 -4.20 6.06 2.45
C TYR A 215 -2.85 6.57 2.97
N ILE A 216 -2.87 7.25 4.13
CA ILE A 216 -1.65 7.68 4.84
C ILE A 216 -1.67 7.12 6.26
N GLU A 217 -0.56 6.50 6.63
CA GLU A 217 -0.22 6.15 8.00
C GLU A 217 1.00 6.96 8.42
N SER A 218 0.86 7.75 9.47
CA SER A 218 1.92 8.65 9.92
C SER A 218 2.05 8.69 11.43
N VAL A 219 3.25 8.43 11.93
CA VAL A 219 3.60 8.57 13.36
C VAL A 219 4.62 9.69 13.51
N GLN A 220 4.23 10.75 14.24
CA GLN A 220 4.93 12.02 14.33
C GLN A 220 5.08 12.45 15.79
N TYR A 221 6.31 12.86 16.13
CA TYR A 221 6.69 13.22 17.50
C TYR A 221 6.97 14.72 17.69
N ASP A 222 7.32 15.49 16.64
CA ASP A 222 7.50 16.95 16.72
C ASP A 222 6.35 17.74 16.03
N THR A 223 6.22 19.01 16.42
CA THR A 223 5.01 19.86 16.39
C THR A 223 4.74 20.67 15.12
N THR A 224 5.42 20.44 13.99
CA THR A 224 5.23 21.26 12.77
C THR A 224 4.02 20.85 11.91
N LEU A 225 3.07 20.07 12.44
CA LEU A 225 1.99 19.48 11.64
C LEU A 225 0.62 19.50 12.33
N PRO A 226 -0.27 20.28 11.70
CA PRO A 226 -1.53 19.73 11.22
C PRO A 226 -1.58 19.74 9.68
N ALA A 227 -0.44 19.87 8.96
CA ALA A 227 -0.44 20.00 7.50
C ALA A 227 -1.16 18.84 6.77
N ILE A 228 -1.08 17.60 7.29
CA ILE A 228 -1.90 16.48 6.76
C ILE A 228 -3.39 16.74 7.00
N LEU A 229 -3.77 17.18 8.20
CA LEU A 229 -5.15 17.56 8.54
C LEU A 229 -5.66 18.79 7.79
N HIS A 230 -4.80 19.52 7.07
CA HIS A 230 -5.19 20.66 6.25
C HIS A 230 -5.21 20.37 4.74
N HIS A 231 -4.34 19.48 4.25
CA HIS A 231 -4.09 19.33 2.82
C HIS A 231 -4.43 17.95 2.25
N PHE A 232 -4.68 16.95 3.10
CA PHE A 232 -4.93 15.59 2.64
C PHE A 232 -6.17 15.48 1.74
N GLN A 233 -6.04 14.74 0.63
CA GLN A 233 -7.05 14.57 -0.41
C GLN A 233 -7.43 13.10 -0.64
N GLY A 234 -6.86 12.20 0.15
CA GLY A 234 -7.13 10.77 0.08
C GLY A 234 -8.42 10.35 0.80
N ARG A 235 -8.57 9.04 0.95
CA ARG A 235 -9.78 8.40 1.46
C ARG A 235 -9.67 8.06 2.93
N GLN A 236 -8.53 7.50 3.33
CA GLN A 236 -8.34 7.00 4.68
C GLN A 236 -7.06 7.56 5.30
N ALA A 237 -7.01 7.72 6.61
CA ALA A 237 -5.78 8.09 7.32
C ALA A 237 -5.70 7.49 8.72
N TYR A 238 -4.48 7.19 9.17
CA TYR A 238 -4.16 6.93 10.56
C TYR A 238 -2.98 7.81 10.97
N LEU A 239 -3.20 8.66 11.96
CA LEU A 239 -2.22 9.64 12.40
C LEU A 239 -1.98 9.45 13.90
N LYS A 240 -0.71 9.31 14.29
CA LYS A 240 -0.31 9.42 15.69
C LYS A 240 0.57 10.65 15.84
N ILE A 241 0.07 11.67 16.52
CA ILE A 241 0.67 13.01 16.58
C ILE A 241 0.79 13.42 18.05
N VAL A 242 2.01 13.51 18.58
CA VAL A 242 2.24 13.75 20.02
C VAL A 242 1.59 15.05 20.53
N GLY A 243 1.56 16.10 19.69
CA GLY A 243 1.03 17.42 20.04
C GLY A 243 -0.24 17.83 19.27
N CYS A 244 -1.09 16.89 18.87
CA CYS A 244 -2.36 17.24 18.24
C CYS A 244 -3.34 17.77 19.30
N GLU A 245 -3.86 18.97 19.06
CA GLU A 245 -4.76 19.68 19.95
C GLU A 245 -6.23 19.63 19.46
N ASN A 246 -7.17 19.99 20.35
CA ASN A 246 -8.59 20.09 20.01
C ASN A 246 -8.83 21.01 18.80
N ARG A 247 -8.06 22.10 18.68
CA ARG A 247 -8.20 23.06 17.57
C ARG A 247 -7.93 22.41 16.20
N ASP A 248 -6.96 21.51 16.12
CA ASP A 248 -6.58 20.86 14.85
C ASP A 248 -7.72 19.98 14.34
N VAL A 249 -8.32 19.18 15.23
CA VAL A 249 -9.46 18.32 14.88
C VAL A 249 -10.72 19.13 14.61
N ILE A 250 -10.94 20.24 15.34
CA ILE A 250 -12.06 21.16 15.09
C ILE A 250 -11.92 21.81 13.70
N GLU A 251 -10.73 22.27 13.32
CA GLU A 251 -10.51 22.85 11.99
C GLU A 251 -10.70 21.82 10.87
N PHE A 252 -10.15 20.62 11.06
CA PHE A 252 -10.35 19.49 10.14
C PHE A 252 -11.84 19.20 9.93
N VAL A 253 -12.60 19.04 11.01
CA VAL A 253 -14.05 18.79 10.96
C VAL A 253 -14.79 19.96 10.34
N GLY A 254 -14.40 21.20 10.66
CA GLY A 254 -14.99 22.41 10.10
C GLY A 254 -14.91 22.44 8.57
N LYS A 255 -13.73 22.19 8.00
CA LYS A 255 -13.52 22.14 6.55
C LYS A 255 -14.27 20.99 5.88
N TRP A 256 -14.33 19.83 6.52
CA TRP A 256 -15.14 18.71 6.02
C TRP A 256 -16.63 19.05 6.05
N LYS A 257 -17.10 19.68 7.12
CA LYS A 257 -18.52 20.01 7.36
C LYS A 257 -19.02 21.08 6.40
N SER A 258 -18.23 22.12 6.13
CA SER A 258 -18.57 23.16 5.15
C SER A 258 -18.50 22.65 3.71
N GLY A 259 -17.83 21.51 3.47
CA GLY A 259 -17.54 21.02 2.12
C GLY A 259 -16.40 21.76 1.42
N GLU A 260 -15.57 22.50 2.17
CA GLU A 260 -14.39 23.19 1.64
C GLU A 260 -13.28 22.20 1.25
N ALA A 261 -13.17 21.09 1.97
CA ALA A 261 -12.14 20.07 1.74
C ALA A 261 -12.64 18.66 2.11
N PHE A 262 -11.79 17.66 1.81
CA PHE A 262 -11.99 16.25 2.17
C PHE A 262 -13.18 15.56 1.49
N ASP A 263 -13.45 15.89 0.22
CA ASP A 263 -14.61 15.37 -0.53
C ASP A 263 -14.63 13.84 -0.64
N LYS A 264 -13.46 13.22 -0.84
CA LYS A 264 -13.28 11.77 -1.03
C LYS A 264 -13.08 11.01 0.27
N PHE A 265 -13.13 11.70 1.40
CA PHE A 265 -12.68 11.16 2.67
C PHE A 265 -13.71 10.20 3.27
N GLU A 266 -13.22 9.13 3.89
CA GLU A 266 -14.01 8.01 4.37
C GLU A 266 -13.76 7.71 5.83
N HIS A 267 -12.49 7.78 6.28
CA HIS A 267 -12.13 7.36 7.63
C HIS A 267 -10.81 7.99 8.09
N ILE A 268 -10.79 8.48 9.33
CA ILE A 268 -9.55 8.80 10.03
C ILE A 268 -9.59 8.41 11.49
N LYS A 269 -8.43 7.96 11.95
CA LYS A 269 -8.11 7.80 13.35
C LYS A 269 -6.90 8.65 13.69
N ILE A 270 -7.04 9.47 14.72
CA ILE A 270 -5.99 10.33 15.25
C ILE A 270 -5.72 9.91 16.68
N GLU A 271 -4.47 9.61 17.00
CA GLU A 271 -3.99 9.36 18.35
C GLU A 271 -3.08 10.50 18.78
N THR A 272 -3.35 11.09 19.94
CA THR A 272 -2.47 12.12 20.53
C THR A 272 -1.66 11.56 21.71
N GLY A 273 -0.43 12.05 21.87
CA GLY A 273 0.49 11.58 22.91
C GLY A 273 0.37 12.31 24.25
N ILE A 274 -0.13 13.55 24.22
CA ILE A 274 -0.17 14.45 25.38
C ILE A 274 -1.56 15.11 25.45
N GLY A 275 -2.07 15.33 26.65
CA GLY A 275 -3.25 16.18 26.88
C GLY A 275 -4.61 15.55 26.56
N GLY A 276 -4.67 14.55 25.67
CA GLY A 276 -5.91 13.92 25.24
C GLY A 276 -6.85 14.91 24.52
N PHE A 277 -8.03 14.45 24.15
CA PHE A 277 -9.06 15.28 23.50
C PHE A 277 -10.17 15.63 24.49
N THR A 278 -10.50 16.92 24.59
CA THR A 278 -11.64 17.37 25.40
C THR A 278 -12.93 17.17 24.62
N GLN A 279 -13.59 16.03 24.82
CA GLN A 279 -14.77 15.63 24.05
C GLN A 279 -15.86 16.72 24.01
N ASN A 280 -16.25 17.28 25.15
CA ASN A 280 -17.32 18.29 25.20
C ASN A 280 -16.95 19.57 24.43
N GLU A 281 -15.69 20.00 24.51
CA GLU A 281 -15.21 21.18 23.79
C GLU A 281 -15.32 20.97 22.28
N ILE A 282 -14.80 19.84 21.78
CA ILE A 282 -14.82 19.50 20.35
C ILE A 282 -16.26 19.38 19.86
N LEU A 283 -17.08 18.55 20.52
CA LEU A 283 -18.44 18.25 20.07
C LEU A 283 -19.37 19.47 20.09
N ASN A 284 -19.24 20.33 21.10
CA ASN A 284 -20.01 21.58 21.16
C ASN A 284 -19.59 22.54 20.04
N THR A 285 -18.28 22.67 19.81
CA THR A 285 -17.74 23.61 18.80
C THR A 285 -18.12 23.21 17.38
N ILE A 286 -18.06 21.92 17.04
CA ILE A 286 -18.45 21.43 15.71
C ILE A 286 -19.97 21.36 15.51
N GLY A 287 -20.75 21.59 16.58
CA GLY A 287 -22.21 21.47 16.56
C GLY A 287 -22.66 20.03 16.26
N ALA A 288 -22.10 19.06 16.99
CA ALA A 288 -22.45 17.66 16.81
C ALA A 288 -23.91 17.36 17.20
N LYS A 289 -24.55 16.49 16.43
CA LYS A 289 -25.88 15.95 16.72
C LYS A 289 -25.75 14.63 17.48
N HIS A 290 -26.77 14.32 18.27
CA HIS A 290 -26.83 13.11 19.06
C HIS A 290 -28.09 12.30 18.76
N LEU A 291 -27.89 11.01 18.50
CA LEU A 291 -28.95 10.02 18.44
C LEU A 291 -29.51 9.77 19.84
N ASP A 292 -30.75 9.29 19.89
CA ASP A 292 -31.36 8.83 21.13
C ASP A 292 -30.49 7.75 21.79
N ARG A 293 -30.12 7.97 23.05
CA ARG A 293 -29.26 7.08 23.85
C ARG A 293 -29.90 5.70 24.06
N VAL A 294 -31.22 5.59 23.97
CA VAL A 294 -31.94 4.32 24.11
C VAL A 294 -31.79 3.45 22.86
N LYS A 295 -31.55 4.05 21.70
CA LYS A 295 -31.33 3.32 20.45
C LYS A 295 -29.93 2.74 20.39
N LYS A 296 -29.78 1.58 19.76
CA LYS A 296 -28.46 1.00 19.46
C LYS A 296 -27.73 1.93 18.48
N PRO A 297 -26.50 2.36 18.78
CA PRO A 297 -25.74 3.20 17.87
C PRO A 297 -25.34 2.42 16.61
N PRO A 298 -25.27 3.08 15.44
CA PRO A 298 -24.69 2.48 14.26
C PRO A 298 -23.18 2.29 14.43
N THR A 299 -22.63 1.30 13.71
CA THR A 299 -21.19 1.01 13.69
C THR A 299 -20.67 1.22 12.27
N HIS A 300 -19.82 2.25 12.09
CA HIS A 300 -19.14 2.51 10.81
C HIS A 300 -17.89 1.63 10.72
N VAL A 301 -17.80 0.86 9.64
CA VAL A 301 -16.66 0.01 9.28
C VAL A 301 -16.58 -0.04 7.76
N LEU A 302 -15.36 0.11 7.22
CA LEU A 302 -15.10 0.01 5.78
C LEU A 302 -13.91 -0.92 5.51
N PRO A 303 -13.80 -1.52 4.32
CA PRO A 303 -12.56 -2.16 3.89
C PRO A 303 -11.41 -1.15 3.88
N LYS A 304 -10.22 -1.57 4.33
CA LYS A 304 -9.02 -0.76 4.20
C LYS A 304 -8.66 -0.60 2.72
N VAL A 305 -8.27 0.62 2.33
CA VAL A 305 -7.74 0.89 0.98
C VAL A 305 -6.52 0.00 0.67
N TYR A 306 -5.73 -0.29 1.69
CA TYR A 306 -4.55 -1.12 1.61
C TYR A 306 -4.29 -1.82 2.96
N ASP A 307 -4.08 -3.14 2.96
CA ASP A 307 -3.66 -3.91 4.13
C ASP A 307 -2.32 -4.60 3.81
N TRP A 308 -1.22 -4.04 4.32
CA TRP A 308 0.11 -4.60 4.11
C TRP A 308 0.24 -6.00 4.72
N HIS A 309 -0.21 -6.11 5.98
CA HIS A 309 0.03 -7.24 6.86
C HIS A 309 -1.05 -8.31 6.77
N ASN A 310 -2.11 -8.09 5.99
CA ASN A 310 -3.29 -8.97 5.91
C ASN A 310 -3.83 -9.31 7.32
N ARG A 311 -3.72 -8.37 8.27
CA ARG A 311 -4.09 -8.62 9.67
C ARG A 311 -5.54 -8.29 9.94
N ASN A 312 -6.06 -7.23 9.32
CA ASN A 312 -7.45 -6.82 9.46
C ASN A 312 -7.89 -6.13 8.17
N PRO A 313 -8.80 -6.75 7.38
CA PRO A 313 -9.23 -6.21 6.11
C PRO A 313 -10.04 -4.92 6.24
N ASN A 314 -10.51 -4.59 7.45
CA ASN A 314 -11.41 -3.47 7.70
C ASN A 314 -10.79 -2.40 8.61
N THR A 315 -11.30 -1.17 8.52
CA THR A 315 -10.99 -0.06 9.42
C THR A 315 -11.39 -0.38 10.85
N ASP A 316 -10.81 0.35 11.82
CA ASP A 316 -11.24 0.26 13.21
C ASP A 316 -12.73 0.67 13.29
N PRO A 317 -13.58 -0.10 14.00
CA PRO A 317 -15.01 0.16 14.05
C PRO A 317 -15.33 1.43 14.85
N ILE A 318 -16.16 2.31 14.29
CA ILE A 318 -16.65 3.51 14.97
C ILE A 318 -18.11 3.29 15.35
N THR A 319 -18.35 2.93 16.60
CA THR A 319 -19.70 2.79 17.15
C THR A 319 -20.05 4.04 17.95
N SER A 320 -20.94 4.89 17.44
CA SER A 320 -21.20 6.19 18.07
C SER A 320 -22.65 6.67 17.90
N HIS A 321 -23.19 7.27 18.97
CA HIS A 321 -24.43 8.06 18.93
C HIS A 321 -24.22 9.47 18.39
N THR A 322 -22.98 9.89 18.21
CA THR A 322 -22.62 11.25 17.83
C THR A 322 -22.30 11.31 16.35
N TYR A 323 -22.93 12.25 15.66
CA TYR A 323 -22.72 12.44 14.23
C TYR A 323 -22.78 13.92 13.85
N ILE A 324 -22.25 14.23 12.67
CA ILE A 324 -22.38 15.55 12.03
C ILE A 324 -22.88 15.37 10.61
N VAL A 325 -23.35 16.47 10.03
CA VAL A 325 -23.89 16.53 8.67
C VAL A 325 -23.10 17.57 7.91
N ARG A 326 -22.61 17.19 6.73
CA ARG A 326 -21.94 18.09 5.79
C ARG A 326 -22.98 18.97 5.11
N GLU A 327 -22.69 20.25 5.04
CA GLU A 327 -23.61 21.30 4.57
C GLU A 327 -23.79 21.26 3.05
N SER A 328 -22.76 20.87 2.30
CA SER A 328 -22.76 20.90 0.84
C SER A 328 -23.57 19.77 0.18
N ASP A 329 -23.61 18.59 0.76
CA ASP A 329 -24.19 17.38 0.16
C ASP A 329 -25.07 16.55 1.12
N ASN A 330 -25.29 17.04 2.35
CA ASN A 330 -26.06 16.38 3.40
C ASN A 330 -25.47 15.03 3.87
N ARG A 331 -24.21 14.72 3.55
CA ARG A 331 -23.57 13.47 3.99
C ARG A 331 -23.31 13.46 5.49
N VAL A 332 -23.37 12.27 6.08
CA VAL A 332 -23.17 12.07 7.51
C VAL A 332 -21.77 11.55 7.83
N ALA A 333 -21.20 12.02 8.94
CA ALA A 333 -20.05 11.38 9.56
C ALA A 333 -20.31 11.06 11.04
N SER A 334 -19.91 9.86 11.47
CA SER A 334 -19.87 9.46 12.87
C SER A 334 -18.56 9.91 13.52
N ILE A 335 -18.64 10.35 14.78
CA ILE A 335 -17.50 10.83 15.55
C ILE A 335 -17.42 10.07 16.86
N LEU A 336 -16.25 9.52 17.18
CA LEU A 336 -15.97 8.86 18.47
C LEU A 336 -14.67 9.41 19.06
N ILE A 337 -14.77 9.97 20.26
CA ILE A 337 -13.65 10.56 20.99
C ILE A 337 -13.49 9.78 22.29
N GLU A 338 -12.34 9.13 22.47
CA GLU A 338 -12.05 8.29 23.64
C GLU A 338 -10.64 8.60 24.17
N GLY A 339 -10.57 9.44 25.20
CA GLY A 339 -9.32 9.83 25.86
C GLY A 339 -8.34 10.48 24.90
N TYR A 340 -7.39 9.69 24.38
CA TYR A 340 -6.33 10.11 23.48
C TYR A 340 -6.64 9.86 22.00
N THR A 341 -7.83 9.38 21.68
CA THR A 341 -8.21 8.99 20.31
C THR A 341 -9.38 9.83 19.80
N PHE A 342 -9.27 10.25 18.54
CA PHE A 342 -10.33 10.88 17.77
C PHE A 342 -10.56 10.04 16.51
N ASN A 343 -11.77 9.53 16.35
CA ASN A 343 -12.17 8.72 15.20
C ASN A 343 -13.31 9.41 14.46
N PHE A 344 -13.22 9.41 13.14
CA PHE A 344 -14.17 10.07 12.26
C PHE A 344 -14.40 9.22 11.02
N GLY A 345 -15.66 8.80 10.80
CA GLY A 345 -16.04 7.91 9.71
C GLY A 345 -17.21 8.47 8.91
N VAL A 346 -17.02 8.61 7.60
CA VAL A 346 -18.02 9.16 6.68
C VAL A 346 -18.90 8.05 6.12
N TRP A 347 -20.21 8.23 6.25
CA TRP A 347 -21.20 7.36 5.65
C TRP A 347 -21.49 7.82 4.22
N ASP A 348 -21.59 6.87 3.29
CA ASP A 348 -22.16 7.13 1.97
C ASP A 348 -23.69 7.15 2.04
N LYS A 349 -24.21 8.09 2.84
CA LYS A 349 -25.63 8.31 3.15
C LYS A 349 -25.88 9.78 3.46
N THR A 350 -27.01 10.28 3.01
CA THR A 350 -27.57 11.54 3.50
C THR A 350 -28.07 11.41 4.94
N GLU A 351 -28.33 12.52 5.64
CA GLU A 351 -28.88 12.48 6.99
C GLU A 351 -30.17 11.67 7.09
N GLU A 352 -31.09 11.82 6.14
CA GLU A 352 -32.35 11.07 6.15
C GLU A 352 -32.13 9.57 6.01
N GLU A 353 -31.28 9.14 5.08
CA GLU A 353 -30.97 7.73 4.86
C GLU A 353 -30.23 7.12 6.06
N PHE A 354 -29.32 7.89 6.66
CA PHE A 354 -28.62 7.50 7.87
C PHE A 354 -29.58 7.29 9.03
N LEU A 355 -30.51 8.22 9.26
CA LEU A 355 -31.51 8.12 10.34
C LEU A 355 -32.48 6.96 10.12
N ARG A 356 -32.88 6.67 8.86
CA ARG A 356 -33.73 5.50 8.52
C ARG A 356 -33.04 4.17 8.82
N MET A 357 -31.72 4.09 8.71
CA MET A 357 -30.97 2.87 9.04
C MET A 357 -30.98 2.53 10.54
N ILE A 358 -31.24 3.53 11.39
CA ILE A 358 -31.26 3.43 12.86
C ILE A 358 -32.72 3.42 13.38
N GLY A 359 -33.69 3.46 12.45
CA GLY A 359 -35.13 3.57 12.67
C GLY A 359 -35.80 2.24 12.95
#